data_AF-A0A9P2ISG1-F1
#
_entry.id   AF-A0A9P2ISG1-F1
#
_cell.length_a   1.000
_cell.length_b   1.000
_cell.length_c   1.000
_cell.angle_alpha   90.00
_cell.angle_beta   90.00
_cell.angle_gamma   90.00
#
_symmetry.space_group_name_H-M   'P 1'
#
loop_
_entity.id
_entity.type
_entity.pdbx_description
1 polymer ?
#
loop_
_entity_poly.entity_id
_entity_poly.type
_entity_poly.pdbx_seq_one_letter_code
_entity_poly.pdbx_strand_id
1 'polypeptide(L)'
;MLFVLILSHRAASYGAIMAALPYMQLYIADYLADTMHLSAEEHGAYLLLMFNYWQTGKPIPKNRLAKIARLTNERWADVEPSLQEFFCDNGEEWVHLRIEEDLASVREKLTKKSAAGKASVQARRSRKEADVQTKQERNLTGVQTDVEVVFEHDVNTKATNK
;
A
#
# COMPACT_ATOMS: atom_id res chain seq x y z
N MET A 1 -0.59 30.56 -3.60
CA MET A 1 -1.19 29.54 -4.49
C MET A 1 -0.32 28.30 -4.71
N LEU A 2 1.00 28.32 -4.44
CA LEU A 2 1.88 27.14 -4.58
C LEU A 2 1.66 26.06 -3.49
N PHE A 3 1.22 26.46 -2.28
CA PHE A 3 0.99 25.55 -1.15
C PHE A 3 -0.26 24.65 -1.28
N VAL A 4 -1.30 25.12 -1.98
CA VAL A 4 -2.54 24.34 -2.18
C VAL A 4 -2.32 23.19 -3.19
N LEU A 5 -1.40 23.37 -4.14
CA LEU A 5 -1.03 22.34 -5.12
C LEU A 5 -0.21 21.21 -4.48
N ILE A 6 0.67 21.51 -3.52
CA ILE A 6 1.45 20.49 -2.78
C ILE A 6 0.53 19.65 -1.88
N LEU A 7 -0.44 20.27 -1.20
CA LEU A 7 -1.43 19.55 -0.39
C LEU A 7 -2.35 18.66 -1.25
N SER A 8 -2.73 19.12 -2.44
CA SER A 8 -3.63 18.40 -3.34
C SER A 8 -3.00 17.14 -3.94
N HIS A 9 -1.70 17.19 -4.29
CA HIS A 9 -0.95 15.99 -4.71
C HIS A 9 -0.70 15.00 -3.57
N ARG A 10 -0.50 15.49 -2.34
CA ARG A 10 -0.41 14.65 -1.15
C ARG A 10 -1.70 13.85 -0.94
N ALA A 11 -2.87 14.50 -0.94
CA ALA A 11 -4.16 13.87 -0.64
C ALA A 11 -4.54 12.70 -1.57
N ALA A 12 -4.35 12.86 -2.88
CA ALA A 12 -4.67 11.81 -3.86
C ALA A 12 -3.71 10.62 -3.79
N SER A 13 -2.43 10.86 -3.50
CA SER A 13 -1.45 9.81 -3.23
C SER A 13 -1.87 8.99 -2.01
N TYR A 14 -2.27 9.64 -0.90
CA TYR A 14 -2.66 8.98 0.35
C TYR A 14 -3.88 8.05 0.23
N GLY A 15 -4.94 8.44 -0.49
CA GLY A 15 -6.17 7.64 -0.60
C GLY A 15 -5.98 6.24 -1.21
N ALA A 16 -5.07 6.08 -2.16
CA ALA A 16 -4.77 4.79 -2.80
C ALA A 16 -3.89 3.87 -1.94
N ILE A 17 -3.10 4.43 -1.02
CA ILE A 17 -2.22 3.67 -0.11
C ILE A 17 -3.04 3.04 1.03
N MET A 18 -4.09 3.74 1.51
CA MET A 18 -4.93 3.29 2.63
C MET A 18 -5.66 1.97 2.36
N ALA A 19 -6.01 1.68 1.11
CA ALA A 19 -6.63 0.40 0.73
C ALA A 19 -5.62 -0.76 0.63
N ALA A 20 -4.32 -0.51 0.86
CA ALA A 20 -3.25 -1.36 0.35
C ALA A 20 -2.07 -1.60 1.32
N LEU A 21 -2.18 -1.25 2.61
CA LEU A 21 -1.19 -1.59 3.64
C LEU A 21 -1.64 -2.82 4.45
N PRO A 22 -1.41 -4.06 3.97
CA PRO A 22 -1.94 -5.27 4.60
C PRO A 22 -1.26 -5.63 5.93
N TYR A 23 0.00 -5.22 6.15
CA TYR A 23 0.76 -5.51 7.36
C TYR A 23 1.93 -4.53 7.51
N MET A 24 2.40 -4.32 8.74
CA MET A 24 3.64 -3.60 9.07
C MET A 24 4.70 -4.62 9.48
N GLN A 25 5.93 -4.48 9.01
CA GLN A 25 7.04 -5.31 9.47
C GLN A 25 7.59 -4.73 10.77
N LEU A 26 7.68 -5.56 11.82
CA LEU A 26 8.28 -5.18 13.10
C LEU A 26 9.33 -6.22 13.48
N TYR A 27 10.59 -5.81 13.48
CA TYR A 27 11.71 -6.65 13.87
C TYR A 27 11.90 -6.57 15.37
N ILE A 28 11.53 -7.63 16.09
CA ILE A 28 11.45 -7.62 17.55
C ILE A 28 12.83 -7.41 18.20
N ALA A 29 13.90 -7.99 17.64
CA ALA A 29 15.24 -7.82 18.17
C ALA A 29 15.70 -6.36 18.10
N ASP A 30 15.57 -5.72 16.93
CA ASP A 30 15.90 -4.30 16.75
C ASP A 30 15.04 -3.41 17.65
N TYR A 31 13.72 -3.66 17.68
CA TYR A 31 12.79 -2.91 18.51
C TYR A 31 13.20 -2.96 19.98
N LEU A 32 13.47 -4.16 20.51
CA LEU A 32 13.89 -4.29 21.90
C LEU A 32 15.25 -3.63 22.14
N ALA A 33 16.23 -3.82 21.25
CA ALA A 33 17.55 -3.21 21.37
C ALA A 33 17.49 -1.69 21.56
N ASP A 34 16.59 -1.02 20.82
CA ASP A 34 16.42 0.43 20.87
C ASP A 34 15.49 0.91 22.00
N THR A 35 14.67 0.03 22.59
CA THR A 35 13.60 0.45 23.53
C THR A 35 13.67 -0.18 24.91
N MET A 36 14.68 -1.00 25.23
CA MET A 36 14.77 -1.71 26.52
C MET A 36 14.74 -0.82 27.77
N HIS A 37 15.09 0.47 27.66
CA HIS A 37 15.06 1.43 28.75
C HIS A 37 13.67 2.01 29.01
N LEU A 38 12.71 1.82 28.10
CA LEU A 38 11.35 2.29 28.25
C LEU A 38 10.59 1.47 29.30
N SER A 39 9.73 2.14 30.05
CA SER A 39 8.71 1.51 30.86
C SER A 39 7.63 0.87 30.01
N ALA A 40 6.81 -0.01 30.61
CA ALA A 40 5.69 -0.64 29.92
C ALA A 40 4.67 0.37 29.34
N GLU A 41 4.44 1.50 30.03
CA GLU A 41 3.57 2.58 29.55
C GLU A 41 4.17 3.26 28.31
N GLU A 42 5.46 3.59 28.36
CA GLU A 42 6.18 4.23 27.25
C GLU A 42 6.24 3.32 26.02
N HIS A 43 6.49 2.01 26.21
CA HIS A 43 6.38 1.03 25.12
C HIS A 43 4.98 1.03 24.49
N GLY A 44 3.92 1.02 25.32
CA GLY A 44 2.54 1.05 24.84
C GLY A 44 2.23 2.32 24.05
N ALA A 45 2.63 3.48 24.58
CA ALA A 45 2.49 4.77 23.93
C ALA A 45 3.23 4.81 22.59
N TYR A 46 4.49 4.36 22.56
CA TYR A 46 5.31 4.32 21.35
C TYR A 46 4.69 3.43 20.26
N LEU A 47 4.28 2.21 20.60
CA LEU A 47 3.64 1.29 19.66
C LEU A 47 2.34 1.87 19.09
N LEU A 48 1.51 2.52 19.92
CA LEU A 48 0.28 3.16 19.45
C LEU A 48 0.57 4.30 18.46
N LEU A 49 1.61 5.09 18.70
CA LEU A 49 2.05 6.13 17.77
C LEU A 49 2.57 5.51 16.47
N MET A 50 3.41 4.48 16.52
CA MET A 50 3.88 3.75 15.33
C MET A 50 2.71 3.20 14.52
N PHE A 51 1.73 2.57 15.16
CA PHE A 51 0.55 2.02 14.49
C PHE A 51 -0.30 3.11 13.83
N ASN A 52 -0.49 4.25 14.50
CA ASN A 52 -1.19 5.38 13.91
C ASN A 52 -0.44 5.95 12.70
N TYR A 53 0.88 6.09 12.82
CA TYR A 53 1.74 6.55 11.75
C TYR A 53 1.62 5.62 10.53
N TRP A 54 1.77 4.32 10.74
CA TRP A 54 1.64 3.31 9.69
C TRP A 54 0.26 3.34 9.03
N GLN A 55 -0.80 3.36 9.85
CA GLN A 55 -2.17 3.33 9.37
C GLN A 55 -2.52 4.58 8.56
N THR A 56 -2.08 5.76 9.01
CA THR A 56 -2.39 7.03 8.34
C THR A 56 -1.42 7.33 7.19
N GLY A 57 -0.23 6.73 7.23
CA GLY A 57 0.88 6.99 6.32
C GLY A 57 1.40 8.42 6.41
N LYS A 58 1.21 9.11 7.55
CA LYS A 58 1.45 10.54 7.72
C LYS A 58 2.17 10.84 9.04
N PRO A 59 2.96 11.93 9.09
CA PRO A 59 3.43 12.52 10.33
C PRO A 59 2.29 12.78 11.31
N ILE A 60 2.59 12.72 12.60
CA ILE A 60 1.60 12.87 13.66
C ILE A 60 1.63 14.32 14.17
N PRO A 61 0.54 15.09 14.05
CA PRO A 61 0.47 16.43 14.63
C PRO A 61 0.66 16.41 16.15
N LYS A 62 1.46 17.32 16.70
CA LYS A 62 1.80 17.33 18.14
C LYS A 62 0.58 17.40 19.04
N ASN A 63 -0.45 18.13 18.63
CA ASN A 63 -1.71 18.25 19.37
C ASN A 63 -2.55 16.94 19.42
N ARG A 64 -2.10 15.86 18.77
CA ARG A 64 -2.78 14.56 18.77
C ARG A 64 -2.00 13.46 19.49
N LEU A 65 -0.75 13.70 19.87
CA LEU A 65 0.16 12.68 20.41
C LEU A 65 -0.43 12.01 21.66
N ALA A 66 -0.76 12.79 22.69
CA ALA A 66 -1.37 12.28 23.92
C ALA A 66 -2.63 11.42 23.66
N LYS A 67 -3.51 11.91 22.78
CA LYS A 67 -4.77 11.22 22.44
C LYS A 67 -4.52 9.90 21.72
N ILE A 68 -3.54 9.83 20.82
CA ILE A 68 -3.20 8.61 20.09
C ILE A 68 -2.51 7.60 21.03
N ALA A 69 -1.60 8.08 21.87
CA ALA A 69 -0.93 7.30 22.90
C ALA A 69 -1.88 6.84 24.02
N ARG A 70 -3.13 7.31 24.03
CA ARG A 70 -4.16 7.03 25.04
C ARG A 70 -3.77 7.48 26.45
N LEU A 71 -3.04 8.59 26.53
CA LEU A 71 -2.62 9.22 27.78
C LEU A 71 -3.38 10.53 28.00
N THR A 72 -3.53 10.93 29.26
CA THR A 72 -3.95 12.29 29.60
C THR A 72 -2.85 13.28 29.22
N ASN A 73 -3.17 14.57 29.06
CA ASN A 73 -2.15 15.57 28.74
C ASN A 73 -1.09 15.70 29.84
N GLU A 74 -1.49 15.54 31.11
CA GLU A 74 -0.58 15.53 32.26
C GLU A 74 0.39 14.35 32.15
N ARG A 75 -0.13 13.14 31.93
CA ARG A 75 0.72 11.94 31.84
C ARG A 75 1.58 11.93 30.58
N TRP A 76 1.07 12.49 29.49
CA TRP A 76 1.83 12.68 28.26
C TRP A 76 3.07 13.55 28.49
N ALA A 77 2.99 14.61 29.30
CA ALA A 77 4.14 15.47 29.57
C ALA A 77 5.31 14.73 30.22
N ASP A 78 5.04 13.66 30.98
CA ASP A 78 6.08 12.80 31.57
C ASP A 78 6.65 11.77 30.58
N VAL A 79 5.83 11.29 29.64
CA VAL A 79 6.19 10.24 28.65
C VAL A 79 6.84 10.83 27.40
N GLU A 80 6.45 12.04 26.98
CA GLU A 80 6.93 12.71 25.77
C GLU A 80 8.46 12.77 25.66
N PRO A 81 9.22 13.14 26.72
CA PRO A 81 10.66 13.26 26.62
C PRO A 81 11.36 11.94 26.28
N SER A 82 10.89 10.83 26.84
CA SER A 82 11.42 9.48 26.56
C SER A 82 11.13 9.04 25.13
N LEU A 83 10.00 9.49 24.56
CA LEU A 83 9.62 9.10 23.20
C LEU A 83 10.21 10.00 22.12
N GLN A 84 10.57 11.23 22.46
CA GLN A 84 11.05 12.23 21.51
C GLN A 84 12.28 11.75 20.72
N GLU A 85 13.14 10.92 21.30
CA GLU A 85 14.34 10.40 20.63
C GLU A 85 14.04 9.51 19.42
N PHE A 86 12.86 8.89 19.35
CA PHE A 86 12.47 8.01 18.24
C PHE A 86 11.84 8.76 17.05
N PHE A 87 11.60 10.06 17.20
CA PHE A 87 10.93 10.88 16.19
C PHE A 87 11.76 12.12 15.82
N CYS A 88 11.69 12.51 14.55
CA CYS A 88 12.12 13.84 14.14
C CYS A 88 10.97 14.83 14.40
N ASP A 89 11.17 15.75 15.34
CA ASP A 89 10.26 16.86 15.60
C ASP A 89 10.56 18.01 14.63
N ASN A 90 9.62 18.33 13.75
CA ASN A 90 9.73 19.45 12.80
C ASN A 90 9.12 20.77 13.33
N GLY A 91 8.68 20.79 14.59
CA GLY A 91 7.99 21.89 15.26
C GLY A 91 6.47 21.69 15.33
N GLU A 92 5.84 21.10 14.33
CA GLU A 92 4.39 20.92 14.25
C GLU A 92 3.95 19.45 14.34
N GLU A 93 4.81 18.55 13.86
CA GLU A 93 4.52 17.12 13.71
C GLU A 93 5.73 16.28 14.10
N TRP A 94 5.46 15.07 14.57
CA TRP A 94 6.46 14.02 14.76
C TRP A 94 6.53 13.13 13.53
N VAL A 95 7.74 12.97 13.00
CA VAL A 95 8.07 12.14 11.83
C VAL A 95 8.86 10.91 12.29
N HIS A 96 8.43 9.72 11.87
CA HIS A 96 9.13 8.48 12.18
C HIS A 96 9.90 7.99 10.94
N LEU A 97 11.23 8.12 10.94
CA LEU A 97 12.06 7.90 9.75
C LEU A 97 11.97 6.47 9.21
N ARG A 98 12.13 5.46 10.06
CA ARG A 98 12.00 4.04 9.66
C ARG A 98 10.66 3.75 8.98
N ILE A 99 9.55 4.27 9.54
CA ILE A 99 8.23 4.07 8.96
C ILE A 99 8.08 4.80 7.63
N GLU A 100 8.66 5.99 7.45
CA GLU A 100 8.66 6.67 6.15
C GLU A 100 9.39 5.87 5.07
N GLU A 101 10.53 5.25 5.40
CA GLU A 101 11.27 4.37 4.49
C GLU A 101 10.44 3.15 4.09
N ASP A 102 9.83 2.48 5.07
CA ASP A 102 8.95 1.33 4.82
C ASP A 102 7.74 1.72 3.96
N LEU A 103 7.11 2.86 4.25
CA LEU A 103 6.00 3.38 3.46
C LEU A 103 6.44 3.75 2.04
N ALA A 104 7.63 4.32 1.85
CA ALA A 104 8.18 4.59 0.53
C ALA A 104 8.36 3.31 -0.29
N SER A 105 8.92 2.25 0.31
CA SER A 105 9.06 0.93 -0.30
C SER A 105 7.71 0.32 -0.69
N VAL A 106 6.71 0.44 0.18
CA VAL A 106 5.35 -0.04 -0.15
C VAL A 106 4.72 0.78 -1.27
N ARG A 107 4.83 2.11 -1.23
CA ARG A 107 4.34 3.01 -2.30
C ARG A 107 4.95 2.64 -3.65
N GLU A 108 6.24 2.35 -3.71
CA GLU A 108 6.92 1.92 -4.93
C GLU A 108 6.37 0.57 -5.45
N LYS A 109 6.18 -0.41 -4.57
CA LYS A 109 5.61 -1.72 -4.95
C LYS A 109 4.18 -1.59 -5.47
N LEU A 110 3.35 -0.75 -4.84
CA LEU A 110 1.97 -0.52 -5.25
C LEU A 110 1.86 0.20 -6.59
N THR A 111 2.70 1.21 -6.82
CA THR A 111 2.74 1.92 -8.11
C THR A 111 3.15 1.00 -9.25
N LYS A 112 4.19 0.18 -9.07
CA LYS A 112 4.61 -0.86 -10.04
C LYS A 112 3.49 -1.86 -10.33
N LYS A 113 2.82 -2.38 -9.30
CA LYS A 113 1.68 -3.31 -9.47
C LYS A 113 0.51 -2.67 -10.21
N SER A 114 0.17 -1.42 -9.87
CA SER A 114 -0.90 -0.68 -10.54
C SER A 114 -0.59 -0.44 -12.02
N ALA A 115 0.64 -0.03 -12.35
CA ALA A 115 1.09 0.16 -13.73
C ALA A 115 1.02 -1.14 -14.54
N ALA A 116 1.53 -2.24 -13.99
CA ALA A 116 1.46 -3.56 -14.62
C ALA A 116 0.01 -4.02 -14.84
N GLY A 117 -0.87 -3.78 -13.86
CA GLY A 117 -2.30 -4.08 -13.98
C GLY A 117 -2.98 -3.31 -15.12
N LYS A 118 -2.74 -1.99 -15.21
CA LYS A 118 -3.25 -1.15 -16.30
C LYS A 118 -2.73 -1.60 -17.66
N ALA A 119 -1.43 -1.85 -17.77
CA ALA A 119 -0.80 -2.33 -19.00
C ALA A 119 -1.39 -3.68 -19.45
N SER A 120 -1.61 -4.61 -18.51
CA SER A 120 -2.23 -5.90 -18.79
C SER A 120 -3.66 -5.76 -19.31
N VAL A 121 -4.47 -4.88 -18.70
CA VAL A 121 -5.84 -4.61 -19.18
C VAL A 121 -5.82 -3.99 -20.57
N GLN A 122 -4.93 -3.03 -20.83
CA GLN A 122 -4.80 -2.40 -22.14
C GLN A 122 -4.37 -3.42 -23.20
N ALA A 123 -3.35 -4.24 -22.93
CA ALA A 123 -2.90 -5.30 -23.84
C ALA A 123 -3.98 -6.35 -24.14
N ARG A 124 -4.88 -6.63 -23.18
CA ARG A 124 -6.05 -7.51 -23.42
C ARG A 124 -7.09 -6.83 -24.31
N ARG A 125 -7.34 -5.54 -24.13
CA ARG A 125 -8.27 -4.76 -24.98
C ARG A 125 -7.77 -4.66 -26.42
N SER A 126 -6.50 -4.28 -26.61
CA SER A 126 -5.91 -4.15 -27.95
C SER A 126 -5.87 -5.49 -28.69
N ARG A 127 -5.58 -6.60 -28.01
CA ARG A 127 -5.67 -7.95 -28.62
C ARG A 127 -7.09 -8.29 -29.06
N LYS A 128 -8.09 -7.98 -28.22
CA LYS A 128 -9.50 -8.20 -28.56
C LYS A 128 -9.93 -7.35 -29.76
N GLU A 129 -9.50 -6.09 -29.83
CA GLU A 129 -9.78 -5.19 -30.96
C GLU A 129 -9.15 -5.69 -32.26
N ALA A 130 -7.88 -6.14 -32.21
CA ALA A 130 -7.19 -6.73 -33.35
C ALA A 130 -7.86 -8.02 -33.84
N ASP A 131 -8.32 -8.91 -32.94
CA ASP A 131 -9.05 -10.13 -33.31
C ASP A 131 -10.38 -9.80 -34.00
N VAL A 132 -11.11 -8.78 -33.52
CA VAL A 132 -12.37 -8.32 -34.13
C VAL A 132 -12.11 -7.75 -35.53
N GLN A 133 -11.08 -6.92 -35.71
CA GLN A 133 -10.71 -6.37 -37.02
C GLN A 133 -10.29 -7.48 -38.00
N THR A 134 -9.44 -8.41 -37.57
CA THR A 134 -8.98 -9.54 -38.39
C THR A 134 -10.15 -10.45 -38.81
N LYS A 135 -11.20 -10.57 -37.98
CA LYS A 135 -12.40 -11.34 -38.30
C LYS A 135 -13.32 -10.59 -39.27
N GLN A 136 -13.43 -9.26 -39.15
CA GLN A 136 -14.18 -8.42 -40.09
C GLN A 136 -13.53 -8.39 -41.47
N GLU A 137 -12.21 -8.22 -41.56
CA GLU A 137 -11.48 -8.23 -42.84
C GLU A 137 -11.60 -9.57 -43.56
N ARG A 138 -11.51 -10.70 -42.84
CA ARG A 138 -11.74 -12.04 -43.40
C ARG A 138 -13.14 -12.23 -43.97
N ASN A 139 -14.17 -11.68 -43.31
CA ASN A 139 -15.54 -11.71 -43.81
C ASN A 139 -15.74 -10.81 -45.05
N LEU A 140 -15.01 -9.69 -45.15
CA LEU A 140 -15.09 -8.74 -46.27
C LEU A 140 -14.36 -9.23 -47.53
N THR A 141 -13.28 -9.98 -47.38
CA THR A 141 -12.49 -10.51 -48.52
C THR A 141 -13.01 -11.85 -49.06
N GLY A 142 -14.04 -12.43 -48.45
CA GLY A 142 -14.71 -13.64 -48.96
C GLY A 142 -13.89 -14.93 -48.90
N VAL A 143 -12.73 -14.93 -48.23
CA VAL A 143 -11.91 -16.14 -48.05
C VAL A 143 -12.42 -16.91 -46.83
N GLN A 144 -13.53 -17.63 -46.99
CA GLN A 144 -13.89 -18.71 -46.08
C GLN A 144 -13.15 -19.98 -46.52
N THR A 145 -12.18 -20.43 -45.73
CA THR A 145 -11.75 -21.83 -45.77
C THR A 145 -12.59 -22.60 -44.76
N ASP A 146 -13.68 -23.21 -45.25
CA ASP A 146 -14.37 -24.28 -44.52
C ASP A 146 -13.42 -25.47 -44.41
N VAL A 147 -12.66 -25.52 -43.33
CA VAL A 147 -12.04 -26.76 -42.88
C VAL A 147 -12.88 -27.21 -41.70
N GLU A 148 -13.79 -28.13 -41.98
CA GLU A 148 -14.54 -28.88 -40.98
C GLU A 148 -13.53 -29.71 -40.17
N VAL A 149 -13.10 -29.16 -39.03
CA VAL A 149 -12.17 -29.85 -38.15
C VAL A 149 -12.96 -30.87 -37.33
N VAL A 150 -13.08 -32.08 -37.87
CA VAL A 150 -13.53 -33.26 -37.14
C VAL A 150 -12.43 -33.64 -36.15
N PHE A 151 -12.53 -33.14 -34.91
CA PHE A 151 -11.84 -33.74 -33.78
C PHE A 151 -12.83 -34.62 -33.02
N GLU A 152 -12.70 -35.93 -33.21
CA GLU A 152 -13.32 -36.93 -32.34
C GLU A 152 -12.92 -36.66 -30.88
N HIS A 153 -13.94 -36.45 -30.05
CA HIS A 153 -13.79 -36.23 -28.62
C HIS A 153 -13.78 -37.59 -27.93
N ASP A 154 -12.59 -38.17 -27.75
CA ASP A 154 -12.46 -39.36 -26.91
C ASP A 154 -12.54 -38.93 -25.44
N VAL A 155 -13.66 -39.29 -24.81
CA VAL A 155 -13.97 -38.99 -23.41
C VAL A 155 -13.00 -39.76 -22.52
N ASN A 156 -12.11 -39.06 -21.82
CA ASN A 156 -11.42 -39.65 -20.67
C ASN A 156 -11.67 -38.83 -19.41
N THR A 157 -12.75 -39.21 -18.73
CA THR A 157 -13.01 -38.92 -17.32
C THR A 157 -11.87 -39.46 -16.45
N LYS A 158 -11.03 -38.57 -15.92
CA LYS A 158 -10.36 -38.81 -14.64
C LYS A 158 -10.56 -37.62 -13.71
N ALA A 159 -11.53 -37.82 -12.83
CA ALA A 159 -11.69 -37.07 -11.59
C ALA A 159 -10.43 -37.16 -10.75
N THR A 160 -9.98 -36.05 -10.15
CA THR A 160 -9.48 -36.05 -8.77
C THR A 160 -9.58 -34.64 -8.19
N ASN A 161 -10.39 -34.51 -7.13
CA ASN A 161 -10.36 -33.40 -6.18
C ASN A 161 -9.13 -33.51 -5.27
N LYS A 162 -8.48 -32.38 -4.96
CA LYS A 162 -8.21 -31.93 -3.58
C LYS A 162 -7.69 -30.49 -3.58
#